data_AF-A0A7S2G6S8-F1
#
_entry.id   AF-A0A7S2G6S8-F1
#
_cell.length_a   1.000
_cell.length_b   1.000
_cell.length_c   1.000
_cell.angle_alpha   90.00
_cell.angle_beta   90.00
_cell.angle_gamma   90.00
#
_symmetry.space_group_name_H-M   'P 1'
#
loop_
_entity.id
_entity.type
_entity.pdbx_description
1 polymer ?
#
loop_
_entity_poly.entity_id
_entity_poly.type
_entity_poly.pdbx_seq_one_letter_code
_entity_poly.pdbx_strand_id
1 'polypeptide(L)'
;AKQKTPCAPPRGMPESEEERLRNDALARDRMAEHMKKVEEAEARGETGDRGAWKWAIRKRVWDYLEEHNIAANPRPVHHRIPNFVNAELTAKQVELLPEFRRAKWVKVNPDSPQKEVRATTLRSNKMLLVPQPRLRTGFFSVLNPAKIEPNKYSYAATQAGVVELGEPIDLE
;
A
#
# COMPACT_ATOMS: atom_id res chain seq x y z
N ALA A 1 15.10 30.28 19.64
CA ALA A 1 16.18 29.82 18.74
C ALA A 1 15.55 29.23 17.49
N LYS A 2 15.83 29.79 16.30
CA LYS A 2 15.26 29.31 15.03
C LYS A 2 15.81 27.90 14.75
N GLN A 3 14.94 26.90 14.69
CA GLN A 3 15.32 25.56 14.22
C GLN A 3 15.78 25.68 12.77
N LYS A 4 17.06 25.45 12.52
CA LYS A 4 17.61 25.33 11.17
C LYS A 4 16.95 24.12 10.51
N THR A 5 16.23 24.35 9.42
CA THR A 5 15.90 23.30 8.45
C THR A 5 17.21 22.63 8.03
N PRO A 6 17.36 21.30 8.12
CA PRO A 6 18.58 20.66 7.65
C PRO A 6 18.67 20.85 6.13
N CYS A 7 19.87 21.19 5.67
CA CYS A 7 20.21 21.27 4.25
C CYS A 7 19.90 19.93 3.60
N ALA A 8 19.21 19.92 2.46
CA ALA A 8 19.04 18.72 1.67
C ALA A 8 20.43 18.18 1.28
N PRO A 9 20.66 16.85 1.32
CA PRO A 9 21.94 16.29 0.91
C PRO A 9 22.24 16.63 -0.56
N PRO A 10 23.52 16.72 -0.94
CA PRO A 10 23.93 16.97 -2.31
C PRO A 10 23.34 15.89 -3.24
N ARG A 11 22.86 16.33 -4.42
CA ARG A 11 22.30 15.45 -5.45
C ARG A 11 23.27 14.31 -5.77
N GLY A 12 22.84 13.07 -5.58
CA GLY A 12 23.56 11.87 -6.02
C GLY A 12 24.13 10.96 -4.93
N MET A 13 24.01 11.29 -3.64
CA MET A 13 24.29 10.31 -2.58
C MET A 13 23.04 9.52 -2.20
N PRO A 14 23.12 8.19 -2.05
CA PRO A 14 22.01 7.41 -1.52
C PRO A 14 21.70 7.86 -0.10
N GLU A 15 20.43 8.19 0.16
CA GLU A 15 19.92 8.52 1.50
C GLU A 15 20.25 7.37 2.46
N SER A 16 20.79 7.66 3.64
CA SER A 16 21.08 6.64 4.64
C SER A 16 19.77 6.07 5.23
N GLU A 17 19.81 4.85 5.79
CA GLU A 17 18.67 4.27 6.53
C GLU A 17 18.15 5.19 7.65
N GLU A 18 19.05 5.90 8.33
CA GLU A 18 18.69 6.86 9.38
C GLU A 18 17.96 8.08 8.82
N GLU A 19 18.47 8.64 7.73
CA GLU A 19 17.84 9.77 7.04
C GLU A 19 16.48 9.36 6.46
N ARG A 20 16.36 8.13 5.96
CA ARG A 20 15.08 7.54 5.52
C ARG A 20 14.06 7.50 6.63
N LEU A 21 14.41 6.92 7.79
CA LEU A 21 13.48 6.80 8.92
C LEU A 21 13.02 8.17 9.43
N ARG A 22 13.93 9.16 9.42
CA ARG A 22 13.61 10.56 9.74
C ARG A 22 12.68 11.18 8.69
N ASN A 23 13.01 11.02 7.41
CA ASN A 23 12.17 11.12 6.21
C ASN A 23 10.69 10.82 6.49
N ASP A 24 10.50 9.59 6.95
CA ASP A 24 9.21 8.93 7.11
C ASP A 24 8.44 9.45 8.30
N ALA A 25 9.15 9.71 9.39
CA ALA A 25 8.59 10.34 10.56
C ALA A 25 8.05 11.73 10.20
N LEU A 26 8.85 12.57 9.55
CA LEU A 26 8.44 13.92 9.14
C LEU A 26 7.25 13.90 8.17
N ALA A 27 7.24 12.98 7.20
CA ALA A 27 6.12 12.83 6.27
C ALA A 27 4.83 12.39 6.98
N ARG A 28 4.93 11.48 7.96
CA ARG A 28 3.81 11.06 8.80
C ARG A 28 3.28 12.21 9.65
N ASP A 29 4.16 12.97 10.30
CA ASP A 29 3.79 14.10 11.15
C ASP A 29 3.05 15.18 10.34
N ARG A 30 3.60 15.56 9.17
CA ARG A 30 2.95 16.51 8.25
C ARG A 30 1.59 16.02 7.78
N MET A 31 1.46 14.72 7.48
CA MET A 31 0.19 14.13 7.09
C MET A 31 -0.80 14.17 8.27
N ALA A 32 -0.37 13.86 9.50
CA ALA A 32 -1.21 13.92 10.68
C ALA A 32 -1.73 15.35 10.94
N GLU A 33 -0.87 16.37 10.82
CA GLU A 33 -1.28 17.78 10.91
C GLU A 33 -2.27 18.17 9.80
N HIS A 34 -2.02 17.75 8.56
CA HIS A 34 -2.94 17.98 7.45
C HIS A 34 -4.30 17.31 7.69
N MET A 35 -4.28 16.06 8.16
CA MET A 35 -5.49 15.32 8.47
C MET A 35 -6.29 16.03 9.56
N LYS A 36 -5.66 16.49 10.64
CA LYS A 36 -6.34 17.27 11.68
C LYS A 36 -7.08 18.49 11.11
N LYS A 37 -6.45 19.23 10.18
CA LYS A 37 -7.11 20.37 9.51
C LYS A 37 -8.31 19.95 8.66
N VAL A 38 -8.21 18.80 7.98
CA VAL A 38 -9.31 18.23 7.19
C VAL A 38 -10.48 17.83 8.08
N GLU A 39 -10.20 17.26 9.25
CA GLU A 39 -11.22 16.87 10.25
C GLU A 39 -11.91 18.09 10.83
N GLU A 40 -11.15 19.13 11.19
CA GLU A 40 -11.70 20.39 11.67
C GLU A 40 -12.56 21.09 10.61
N ALA A 41 -12.15 21.05 9.33
CA ALA A 41 -12.93 21.61 8.22
C ALA A 41 -14.24 20.84 8.00
N GLU A 42 -14.19 19.51 8.10
CA GLU A 42 -15.39 18.67 8.03
C GLU A 42 -16.34 18.94 9.19
N ALA A 43 -15.83 19.04 10.42
CA ALA A 43 -16.63 19.34 11.60
C ALA A 43 -17.32 20.71 11.54
N ARG A 44 -16.73 21.67 10.81
CA ARG A 44 -17.34 22.98 10.51
C ARG A 44 -18.36 22.95 9.37
N GLY A 45 -18.51 21.82 8.68
CA GLY A 45 -19.44 21.66 7.56
C GLY A 45 -18.98 22.33 6.27
N GLU A 46 -17.67 22.50 6.06
CA GLU A 46 -17.13 23.18 4.87
C GLU A 46 -17.25 22.30 3.61
N THR A 47 -18.38 22.39 2.92
CA THR A 47 -18.71 21.56 1.74
C THR A 47 -17.85 21.83 0.50
N GLY A 48 -17.08 22.94 0.48
CA GLY A 48 -16.19 23.31 -0.61
C GLY A 48 -14.79 22.70 -0.53
N ASP A 49 -14.38 22.17 0.62
CA ASP A 49 -13.05 21.57 0.77
C ASP A 49 -13.03 20.13 0.26
N ARG A 50 -12.18 19.87 -0.74
CA ARG A 50 -12.04 18.53 -1.34
C ARG A 50 -11.51 17.49 -0.34
N GLY A 51 -10.75 17.91 0.67
CA GLY A 51 -10.25 17.04 1.72
C GLY A 51 -11.37 16.59 2.66
N ALA A 52 -12.17 17.54 3.13
CA ALA A 52 -13.22 17.38 4.13
C ALA A 52 -14.27 16.35 3.69
N TRP A 53 -14.91 16.52 2.51
CA TRP A 53 -15.96 15.59 2.10
C TRP A 53 -15.44 14.17 1.81
N LYS A 54 -14.23 14.06 1.24
CA LYS A 54 -13.58 12.75 1.02
C LYS A 54 -13.24 12.08 2.35
N TRP A 55 -12.88 12.87 3.35
CA TRP A 55 -12.66 12.35 4.69
C TRP A 55 -13.95 11.91 5.35
N ALA A 56 -15.04 12.69 5.26
CA ALA A 56 -16.36 12.32 5.78
C ALA A 56 -16.80 10.94 5.29
N ILE A 57 -16.66 10.68 3.98
CA ILE A 57 -16.98 9.37 3.39
C ILE A 57 -16.06 8.27 3.92
N ARG A 58 -14.74 8.51 3.96
CA ARG A 58 -13.78 7.53 4.49
C ARG A 58 -14.08 7.18 5.94
N LYS A 59 -14.30 8.19 6.78
CA LYS A 59 -14.66 8.01 8.19
C LYS A 59 -15.95 7.20 8.31
N ARG A 60 -17.02 7.55 7.59
CA ARG A 60 -18.28 6.79 7.62
C ARG A 60 -18.08 5.32 7.26
N VAL A 61 -17.27 5.01 6.24
CA VAL A 61 -16.97 3.62 5.85
C VAL A 61 -16.12 2.92 6.90
N TRP A 62 -15.09 3.58 7.43
CA TRP A 62 -14.25 3.03 8.49
C TRP A 62 -15.06 2.73 9.76
N ASP A 63 -15.87 3.68 10.22
CA ASP A 63 -16.77 3.53 11.37
C ASP A 63 -17.70 2.32 11.15
N TYR A 64 -18.33 2.23 9.98
CA TYR A 64 -19.18 1.10 9.63
C TYR A 64 -18.45 -0.25 9.70
N LEU A 65 -17.23 -0.35 9.17
CA LEU A 65 -16.44 -1.58 9.21
C LEU A 65 -16.07 -1.98 10.65
N GLU A 66 -15.76 -1.01 11.51
CA GLU A 66 -15.41 -1.24 12.91
C GLU A 66 -16.63 -1.65 13.74
N GLU A 67 -17.72 -0.89 13.64
CA GLU A 67 -18.98 -1.10 14.36
C GLU A 67 -19.61 -2.47 14.06
N HIS A 68 -19.51 -2.92 12.81
CA HIS A 68 -20.09 -4.19 12.36
C HIS A 68 -19.12 -5.37 12.45
N ASN A 69 -17.92 -5.20 13.04
CA ASN A 69 -16.87 -6.22 13.12
C ASN A 69 -16.49 -6.83 11.76
N ILE A 70 -16.57 -6.03 10.70
CA ILE A 70 -16.12 -6.39 9.34
C ILE A 70 -14.61 -6.15 9.22
N ALA A 71 -14.07 -5.17 9.94
CA ALA A 71 -12.64 -4.88 9.98
C ALA A 71 -11.84 -6.08 10.53
N ALA A 72 -10.79 -6.46 9.80
CA ALA A 72 -9.79 -7.43 10.26
C ALA A 72 -8.52 -6.73 10.74
N ASN A 73 -7.70 -7.42 11.52
CA ASN A 73 -6.43 -6.86 12.00
C ASN A 73 -5.52 -6.42 10.84
N PRO A 74 -4.79 -5.31 10.98
CA PRO A 74 -4.69 -4.46 12.18
C PRO A 74 -5.87 -3.47 12.34
N ARG A 75 -6.45 -3.41 13.55
CA ARG A 75 -7.49 -2.46 13.95
C ARG A 75 -6.92 -1.33 14.84
N PRO A 76 -7.54 -0.14 14.90
CA PRO A 76 -8.67 0.31 14.09
C PRO A 76 -8.24 0.69 12.67
N VAL A 77 -9.12 0.55 11.67
CA VAL A 77 -8.82 0.79 10.24
C VAL A 77 -8.78 2.25 9.82
N HIS A 78 -9.04 3.19 10.74
CA HIS A 78 -8.90 4.62 10.47
C HIS A 78 -7.48 4.96 10.00
N HIS A 79 -7.39 5.86 9.03
CA HIS A 79 -6.14 6.35 8.43
C HIS A 79 -5.28 5.29 7.73
N ARG A 80 -5.82 4.09 7.44
CA ARG A 80 -5.14 3.04 6.66
C ARG A 80 -6.05 2.46 5.59
N ILE A 81 -5.47 1.65 4.69
CA ILE A 81 -6.25 0.79 3.79
C ILE A 81 -6.85 -0.33 4.66
N PRO A 82 -8.18 -0.45 4.78
CA PRO A 82 -8.79 -1.42 5.68
C PRO A 82 -8.49 -2.85 5.25
N ASN A 83 -8.13 -3.68 6.22
CA ASN A 83 -8.28 -5.12 6.08
C ASN A 83 -9.68 -5.52 6.54
N PHE A 84 -10.23 -6.61 6.01
CA PHE A 84 -11.59 -7.02 6.30
C PHE A 84 -11.73 -8.54 6.35
N VAL A 85 -12.74 -9.01 7.09
CA VAL A 85 -13.11 -10.42 7.16
C VAL A 85 -13.39 -10.93 5.75
N ASN A 86 -12.98 -12.16 5.45
CA ASN A 86 -13.12 -12.77 4.12
C ASN A 86 -12.30 -12.12 3.00
N ALA A 87 -11.31 -11.26 3.30
CA ALA A 87 -10.41 -10.72 2.27
C ALA A 87 -9.76 -11.80 1.38
N GLU A 88 -9.42 -12.97 1.95
CA GLU A 88 -8.91 -14.12 1.17
C GLU A 88 -9.97 -14.67 0.20
N LEU A 89 -11.21 -14.85 0.65
CA LEU A 89 -12.31 -15.34 -0.19
C LEU A 89 -12.62 -14.33 -1.31
N THR A 90 -12.61 -13.05 -1.00
CA THR A 90 -12.78 -11.97 -1.98
C THR A 90 -11.63 -11.96 -2.99
N ALA A 91 -10.39 -12.20 -2.56
CA ALA A 91 -9.26 -12.28 -3.47
C ALA A 91 -9.42 -13.39 -4.52
N LYS A 92 -10.01 -14.54 -4.16
CA LYS A 92 -10.31 -15.63 -5.10
C LYS A 92 -11.33 -15.22 -6.17
N GLN A 93 -12.22 -14.27 -5.89
CA GLN A 93 -13.17 -13.76 -6.90
C GLN A 93 -12.47 -13.06 -8.07
N VAL A 94 -11.25 -12.56 -7.87
CA VAL A 94 -10.45 -11.96 -8.95
C VAL A 94 -10.19 -12.96 -10.08
N GLU A 95 -10.05 -14.26 -9.77
CA GLU A 95 -9.86 -15.32 -10.77
C GLU A 95 -11.07 -15.52 -11.68
N LEU A 96 -12.25 -15.04 -11.26
CA LEU A 96 -13.48 -15.14 -12.05
C LEU A 96 -13.57 -14.04 -13.11
N LEU A 97 -12.80 -12.95 -12.96
CA LEU A 97 -12.82 -11.83 -13.89
C LEU A 97 -12.23 -12.24 -15.26
N PRO A 98 -12.96 -12.05 -16.38
CA PRO A 98 -12.44 -12.33 -17.71
C PRO A 98 -11.11 -11.61 -18.01
N GLU A 99 -10.96 -10.38 -17.51
CA GLU A 99 -9.76 -9.55 -17.65
C GLU A 99 -8.57 -10.22 -16.98
N PHE A 100 -8.74 -10.69 -15.75
CA PHE A 100 -7.70 -11.39 -15.01
C PHE A 100 -7.33 -12.71 -15.69
N ARG A 101 -8.33 -13.49 -16.15
CA ARG A 101 -8.09 -14.74 -16.87
C ARG A 101 -7.22 -14.54 -18.11
N ARG A 102 -7.53 -13.52 -18.92
CA ARG A 102 -6.76 -13.15 -20.13
C ARG A 102 -5.39 -12.53 -19.83
N ALA A 103 -5.23 -11.86 -18.69
CA ALA A 103 -4.00 -11.17 -18.35
C ALA A 103 -2.82 -12.14 -18.14
N LYS A 104 -1.66 -11.81 -18.71
CA LYS A 104 -0.37 -12.49 -18.45
C LYS A 104 0.43 -11.80 -17.35
N TRP A 105 0.20 -10.50 -17.17
CA TRP A 105 0.84 -9.64 -16.18
C TRP A 105 -0.23 -8.97 -15.34
N VAL A 106 -0.05 -8.95 -14.02
CA VAL A 106 -1.00 -8.33 -13.09
C VAL A 106 -0.22 -7.48 -12.09
N LYS A 107 -0.63 -6.23 -11.94
CA LYS A 107 -0.08 -5.31 -10.94
C LYS A 107 -0.94 -5.32 -9.69
N VAL A 108 -0.31 -5.51 -8.53
CA VAL A 108 -0.99 -5.53 -7.23
C VAL A 108 -0.16 -4.72 -6.22
N ASN A 109 -0.79 -3.90 -5.39
CA ASN A 109 -0.06 -3.08 -4.41
C ASN A 109 0.55 -3.97 -3.31
N PRO A 110 1.55 -3.48 -2.54
CA PRO A 110 2.17 -4.25 -1.45
C PRO A 110 1.35 -4.33 -0.16
N ASP A 111 0.21 -3.62 -0.06
CA ASP A 111 -0.60 -3.55 1.15
C ASP A 111 -1.08 -4.93 1.63
N SER A 112 -1.16 -5.13 2.95
CA SER A 112 -1.54 -6.41 3.56
C SER A 112 -2.90 -6.96 3.09
N PRO A 113 -3.96 -6.14 2.91
CA PRO A 113 -5.26 -6.64 2.41
C PRO A 113 -5.18 -7.23 0.99
N GLN A 114 -4.16 -6.88 0.20
CA GLN A 114 -3.98 -7.38 -1.17
C GLN A 114 -3.03 -8.58 -1.25
N LYS A 115 -2.52 -9.07 -0.11
CA LYS A 115 -1.59 -10.23 -0.07
C LYS A 115 -2.16 -11.43 -0.81
N GLU A 116 -3.43 -11.77 -0.56
CA GLU A 116 -4.02 -12.94 -1.19
C GLU A 116 -4.25 -12.76 -2.68
N VAL A 117 -4.46 -11.52 -3.17
CA VAL A 117 -4.52 -11.24 -4.62
C VAL A 117 -3.14 -11.47 -5.26
N ARG A 118 -2.04 -11.08 -4.58
CA ARG A 118 -0.67 -11.38 -5.03
C ARG A 118 -0.42 -12.89 -5.10
N ALA A 119 -0.77 -13.62 -4.04
CA ALA A 119 -0.58 -15.07 -4.00
C ALA A 119 -1.42 -15.78 -5.08
N THR A 120 -2.68 -15.37 -5.26
CA THR A 120 -3.60 -15.84 -6.32
C THR A 120 -3.03 -15.60 -7.71
N THR A 121 -2.42 -14.43 -7.94
CA THR A 121 -1.74 -14.11 -9.21
C THR A 121 -0.62 -15.11 -9.53
N LEU A 122 0.23 -15.41 -8.55
CA LEU A 122 1.30 -16.39 -8.72
C LEU A 122 0.76 -17.82 -8.93
N ARG A 123 -0.25 -18.23 -8.15
CA ARG A 123 -0.93 -19.55 -8.31
C ARG A 123 -1.58 -19.71 -9.68
N SER A 124 -2.07 -18.61 -10.26
CA SER A 124 -2.62 -18.56 -11.62
C SER A 124 -1.55 -18.56 -12.72
N ASN A 125 -0.27 -18.76 -12.37
CA ASN A 125 0.88 -18.77 -13.27
C ASN A 125 1.01 -17.46 -14.10
N LYS A 126 0.77 -16.31 -13.45
CA LYS A 126 0.86 -14.98 -14.05
C LYS A 126 2.05 -14.21 -13.50
N MET A 127 2.65 -13.35 -14.32
CA MET A 127 3.69 -12.42 -13.89
C MET A 127 3.09 -11.38 -12.94
N LEU A 128 3.67 -11.25 -11.75
CA LEU A 128 3.20 -10.30 -10.74
C LEU A 128 4.10 -9.07 -10.70
N LEU A 129 3.50 -7.89 -10.78
CA LEU A 129 4.16 -6.59 -10.61
C LEU A 129 3.76 -5.99 -9.26
N VAL A 130 4.73 -5.69 -8.41
CA VAL A 130 4.49 -5.00 -7.13
C VAL A 130 5.22 -3.66 -7.13
N PRO A 131 4.51 -2.52 -6.92
CA PRO A 131 5.17 -1.22 -6.85
C PRO A 131 6.23 -1.19 -5.76
N GLN A 132 7.39 -0.64 -6.08
CA GLN A 132 8.43 -0.46 -5.08
C GLN A 132 8.18 0.82 -4.26
N PRO A 133 8.39 0.79 -2.93
CA PRO A 133 8.26 1.97 -2.10
C PRO A 133 9.15 3.10 -2.62
N ARG A 134 8.53 4.26 -2.91
CA ARG A 134 9.22 5.52 -3.27
C ARG A 134 10.07 5.49 -4.53
N LEU A 135 9.92 4.49 -5.40
CA LEU A 135 10.55 4.43 -6.71
C LEU A 135 12.09 4.53 -6.67
N ARG A 136 12.73 4.06 -5.59
CA ARG A 136 14.19 4.19 -5.41
C ARG A 136 15.02 3.04 -5.97
N THR A 137 14.44 1.86 -5.98
CA THR A 137 15.08 0.59 -6.38
C THR A 137 14.44 0.06 -7.66
N GLY A 138 13.85 0.96 -8.46
CA GLY A 138 13.03 0.67 -9.63
C GLY A 138 11.55 1.02 -9.43
N PHE A 139 10.78 0.86 -10.50
CA PHE A 139 9.35 1.15 -10.57
C PHE A 139 8.49 -0.01 -10.01
N PHE A 140 8.88 -1.25 -10.35
CA PHE A 140 8.22 -2.48 -9.89
C PHE A 140 9.24 -3.52 -9.45
N SER A 141 8.83 -4.43 -8.56
CA SER A 141 9.44 -5.75 -8.39
C SER A 141 8.60 -6.76 -9.16
N VAL A 142 9.24 -7.55 -10.01
CA VAL A 142 8.62 -8.59 -10.83
C VAL A 142 8.81 -9.93 -10.15
N LEU A 143 7.71 -10.64 -9.93
CA LEU A 143 7.76 -12.02 -9.47
C LEU A 143 7.31 -12.93 -10.62
N ASN A 144 8.22 -13.80 -11.03
CA ASN A 144 7.96 -14.81 -12.06
C ASN A 144 7.60 -16.14 -11.38
N PRO A 145 6.36 -16.65 -11.54
CA PRO A 145 5.93 -17.90 -10.91
C PRO A 145 6.75 -19.12 -11.35
N ALA A 146 7.39 -19.09 -12.53
CA ALA A 146 8.26 -20.19 -13.00
C ALA A 146 9.62 -20.23 -12.27
N LYS A 147 10.04 -19.15 -11.60
CA LYS A 147 11.28 -19.08 -10.82
C LYS A 147 11.07 -19.30 -9.32
N ILE A 148 9.81 -19.44 -8.87
CA ILE A 148 9.45 -19.52 -7.46
C ILE A 148 8.72 -20.85 -7.22
N GLU A 149 9.18 -21.61 -6.23
CA GLU A 149 8.53 -22.86 -5.85
C GLU A 149 7.08 -22.60 -5.37
N PRO A 150 6.08 -23.43 -5.75
CA PRO A 150 4.67 -23.17 -5.42
C PRO A 150 4.37 -23.05 -3.92
N ASN A 151 5.11 -23.77 -3.06
CA ASN A 151 5.02 -23.67 -1.59
C ASN A 151 5.45 -22.29 -1.06
N LYS A 152 6.25 -21.52 -1.81
CA LYS A 152 6.74 -20.19 -1.43
C LYS A 152 5.82 -19.06 -1.87
N TYR A 153 4.75 -19.30 -2.63
CA TYR A 153 3.88 -18.21 -3.13
C TYR A 153 3.24 -17.35 -2.04
N SER A 154 2.89 -17.93 -0.89
CA SER A 154 2.37 -17.15 0.25
C SER A 154 3.44 -16.21 0.83
N TYR A 155 4.70 -16.67 0.86
CA TYR A 155 5.85 -15.86 1.30
C TYR A 155 6.20 -14.80 0.27
N ALA A 156 6.29 -15.17 -1.01
CA ALA A 156 6.53 -14.27 -2.14
C ALA A 156 5.50 -13.13 -2.22
N ALA A 157 4.27 -13.35 -1.74
CA ALA A 157 3.24 -12.34 -1.64
C ALA A 157 3.42 -11.36 -0.46
N THR A 158 4.36 -11.56 0.45
CA THR A 158 4.66 -10.61 1.55
C THR A 158 5.58 -9.49 1.08
N GLN A 159 5.69 -8.39 1.84
CA GLN A 159 6.64 -7.33 1.51
C GLN A 159 8.09 -7.84 1.50
N ALA A 160 8.47 -8.68 2.47
CA ALA A 160 9.80 -9.29 2.52
C ALA A 160 10.06 -10.22 1.33
N GLY A 161 9.10 -11.11 1.02
CA GLY A 161 9.24 -12.02 -0.12
C GLY A 161 9.27 -11.32 -1.47
N VAL A 162 8.58 -10.18 -1.64
CA VAL A 162 8.68 -9.36 -2.85
C VAL A 162 10.10 -8.81 -3.03
N VAL A 163 10.76 -8.39 -1.93
CA VAL A 163 12.14 -7.89 -1.98
C VAL A 163 13.14 -9.02 -2.23
N GLU A 164 12.94 -10.18 -1.60
CA GLU A 164 13.88 -11.32 -1.70
C GLU A 164 13.77 -12.08 -3.03
N LEU A 165 12.55 -12.29 -3.53
CA LEU A 165 12.27 -13.16 -4.69
C LEU A 165 11.90 -12.37 -5.95
N GLY A 166 11.73 -11.05 -5.84
CA GLY A 166 11.38 -10.19 -6.95
C GLY A 166 12.60 -9.61 -7.65
N GLU A 167 12.50 -9.47 -8.97
CA GLU A 167 13.51 -8.79 -9.79
C GLU A 167 13.06 -7.34 -10.02
N PRO A 168 13.84 -6.32 -9.63
CA PRO A 168 13.48 -4.92 -9.86
C PRO A 168 13.48 -4.58 -11.35
N ILE A 169 12.47 -3.84 -11.80
CA ILE A 169 12.44 -3.17 -13.11
C ILE A 169 12.52 -1.67 -12.89
N ASP A 170 13.42 -1.01 -13.62
CA ASP A 170 13.55 0.44 -13.65
C ASP A 170 13.04 1.04 -14.99
N LEU A 171 13.16 2.36 -15.14
CA LEU A 171 12.74 3.13 -16.33
C LEU A 171 13.84 3.31 -17.38
N GLU A 172 14.94 2.56 -17.31
CA GLU A 172 16.01 2.60 -18.32
C GLU A 172 15.51 2.38 -19.76
#